data_AF-A0A2N2G2G0-F1
#
_entry.id   AF-A0A2N2G2G0-F1
#
_cell.length_a   1.000
_cell.length_b   1.000
_cell.length_c   1.000
_cell.angle_alpha   90.00
_cell.angle_beta   90.00
_cell.angle_gamma   90.00
#
_symmetry.space_group_name_H-M   'P 1'
#
loop_
_entity.id
_entity.type
_entity.pdbx_description
1 polymer ?
#
loop_
_entity_poly.entity_id
_entity_poly.type
_entity_poly.pdbx_seq_one_letter_code
_entity_poly.pdbx_strand_id
1 'polypeptide(L)' 'MIKSYIWSLPTRVFHWLFALLILAAFLTDDDKLLHYHAIIGYGVLILLTFRLVWGYLGPKYSKFKDFPFGFD' A
#
# COMPACT_ATOMS: atom_id res chain seq x y z
N MET A 1 23.54 19.31 0.59
CA MET A 1 22.82 18.24 -0.15
C MET A 1 21.55 17.89 0.60
N ILE A 2 20.37 18.11 0.02
CA ILE A 2 19.11 17.67 0.64
C ILE A 2 19.03 16.14 0.48
N LYS A 3 19.05 15.40 1.59
CA LYS A 3 18.87 13.94 1.56
C LYS A 3 17.41 13.65 1.18
N SER A 4 17.21 13.11 -0.02
CA SER A 4 15.93 12.58 -0.47
C SER A 4 15.88 11.08 -0.17
N TYR A 5 14.96 10.64 0.69
CA TYR A 5 14.74 9.22 0.95
C TYR A 5 14.00 8.59 -0.24
N ILE A 6 14.68 7.68 -0.94
CA ILE A 6 14.11 6.93 -2.09
C ILE A 6 12.88 6.15 -1.63
N TRP A 7 13.00 5.45 -0.50
CA TRP A 7 11.90 4.78 0.16
C TRP A 7 11.43 5.61 1.36
N SER A 8 10.38 6.39 1.16
CA SER A 8 9.82 7.25 2.20
C SER A 8 9.14 6.43 3.30
N LEU A 9 9.12 6.95 4.54
CA LEU A 9 8.46 6.29 5.68
C LEU A 9 6.99 5.93 5.39
N PRO A 10 6.16 6.83 4.80
CA PRO A 10 4.77 6.49 4.50
C PRO A 10 4.62 5.35 3.48
N THR A 11 5.56 5.26 2.52
CA THR A 11 5.57 4.14 1.55
C THR A 11 5.92 2.81 2.22
N ARG A 12 6.84 2.81 3.20
CA ARG A 12 7.17 1.61 4.00
C ARG A 12 5.97 1.15 4.83
N VAL A 13 5.31 2.09 5.51
CA VAL A 13 4.13 1.80 6.33
C VAL A 13 3.01 1.22 5.46
N PHE A 14 2.72 1.84 4.32
CA PHE A 14 1.77 1.29 3.36
C PHE A 14 2.13 -0.13 2.94
N HIS A 15 3.39 -0.38 2.54
CA HIS A 15 3.80 -1.69 2.03
C HIS A 15 3.61 -2.81 3.06
N TRP A 16 4.09 -2.61 4.29
CA TRP A 16 3.98 -3.63 5.33
C TRP A 16 2.55 -3.83 5.83
N LEU A 17 1.77 -2.76 5.99
CA LEU A 17 0.35 -2.89 6.35
C LEU A 17 -0.44 -3.58 5.23
N PHE A 18 -0.18 -3.24 3.97
CA PHE A 18 -0.84 -3.86 2.85
C PHE A 18 -0.53 -5.36 2.79
N ALA A 19 0.74 -5.76 2.93
CA ALA A 19 1.13 -7.16 3.00
C ALA A 19 0.43 -7.91 4.16
N LEU A 20 0.36 -7.30 5.34
CA LEU A 20 -0.31 -7.88 6.51
C LEU A 20 -1.83 -8.01 6.31
N LEU A 21 -2.49 -7.01 5.72
CA LEU A 21 -3.92 -7.07 5.44
C LEU A 21 -4.24 -8.11 4.36
N ILE A 22 -3.40 -8.25 3.34
CA ILE A 22 -3.56 -9.33 2.36
C ILE A 22 -3.42 -10.69 3.04
N LEU A 23 -2.41 -10.90 3.88
CA LEU A 23 -2.27 -12.13 4.66
C LEU A 23 -3.49 -12.40 5.55
N ALA A 24 -4.00 -11.37 6.23
CA ALA A 24 -5.19 -11.48 7.07
C ALA A 24 -6.44 -11.83 6.25
N ALA A 25 -6.60 -11.26 5.05
CA ALA A 25 -7.71 -11.58 4.14
C ALA A 25 -7.68 -13.06 3.74
N PHE A 26 -6.50 -13.61 3.43
CA PHE A 26 -6.31 -15.04 3.15
C PHE A 26 -6.68 -15.92 4.35
N LEU A 27 -6.34 -15.52 5.57
CA LEU A 27 -6.66 -16.28 6.78
C LEU A 27 -8.13 -16.19 7.19
N THR A 28 -8.90 -15.28 6.61
CA THR A 28 -10.31 -15.02 6.95
C THR A 28 -11.28 -15.38 5.83
N ASP A 29 -10.85 -16.16 4.84
CA ASP A 29 -11.65 -16.57 3.67
C ASP A 29 -12.78 -17.57 3.99
N ASP A 30 -12.90 -18.03 5.24
CA ASP A 30 -13.99 -18.89 5.70
C ASP A 30 -15.29 -18.09 5.90
N ASP A 31 -16.45 -18.67 5.54
CA ASP A 31 -17.77 -18.05 5.70
C ASP A 31 -18.04 -17.55 7.13
N LYS A 32 -17.55 -18.24 8.16
CA LYS A 32 -17.73 -17.82 9.57
C LYS A 32 -16.91 -16.57 9.92
N LEU A 33 -15.87 -16.28 9.14
CA LEU A 33 -14.97 -15.15 9.32
C LEU A 33 -15.22 -14.03 8.30
N LEU A 34 -16.24 -14.16 7.45
CA LEU A 34 -16.55 -13.22 6.36
C LEU A 34 -16.71 -11.77 6.84
N HIS A 35 -17.26 -11.56 8.04
CA HIS A 35 -17.34 -10.23 8.65
C HIS A 35 -15.95 -9.59 8.84
N TYR A 36 -14.96 -10.36 9.33
CA TYR A 36 -13.59 -9.90 9.46
C TYR A 36 -12.92 -9.70 8.10
N HIS A 37 -13.15 -10.62 7.16
CA HIS A 37 -12.67 -10.48 5.78
C HIS A 37 -13.14 -9.16 5.15
N ALA A 38 -14.42 -8.82 5.32
CA ALA A 38 -14.99 -7.57 4.81
C ALA A 38 -14.34 -6.33 5.44
N ILE A 39 -14.12 -6.32 6.77
CA ILE A 39 -13.42 -5.23 7.46
C ILE A 39 -11.99 -5.07 6.94
N ILE A 40 -11.28 -6.19 6.76
CA ILE A 40 -9.93 -6.20 6.19
C ILE A 40 -9.95 -5.62 4.77
N GLY A 41 -10.95 -5.98 3.95
CA GLY A 41 -11.16 -5.42 2.61
C GLY A 41 -11.33 -3.90 2.62
N TYR A 42 -12.10 -3.35 3.56
CA TYR A 42 -12.18 -1.89 3.74
C TYR A 42 -10.83 -1.27 4.15
N GLY A 43 -10.06 -1.95 4.99
CA GLY A 43 -8.68 -1.54 5.33
C GLY A 43 -7.76 -1.50 4.11
N VAL A 44 -7.84 -2.51 3.24
CA VAL A 44 -7.13 -2.57 1.97
C VAL A 44 -7.54 -1.39 1.08
N LEU A 45 -8.84 -1.10 0.96
CA LEU A 45 -9.35 0.02 0.17
C LEU A 45 -8.82 1.38 0.68
N ILE A 46 -8.77 1.58 1.99
CA ILE A 46 -8.19 2.79 2.61
C ILE A 46 -6.70 2.92 2.25
N LEU A 47 -5.93 1.83 2.39
CA LEU A 47 -4.51 1.83 2.06
C LEU A 47 -4.26 2.11 0.57
N LEU A 48 -5.06 1.53 -0.33
CA LEU A 48 -4.97 1.80 -1.76
C LEU A 48 -5.30 3.26 -2.08
N THR A 49 -6.34 3.81 -1.47
CA THR A 49 -6.68 5.24 -1.62
C THR A 49 -5.54 6.13 -1.15
N PHE A 50 -4.97 5.85 0.03
CA PHE A 50 -3.75 6.50 0.51
C PHE A 50 -2.62 6.40 -0.52
N ARG A 51 -2.39 5.21 -1.10
CA ARG A 51 -1.31 4.98 -2.06
C ARG A 51 -1.48 5.80 -3.33
N LEU A 52 -2.70 5.90 -3.86
CA LEU A 52 -3.01 6.70 -5.05
C LEU A 52 -2.71 8.18 -4.80
N VAL A 53 -3.19 8.73 -3.67
CA VAL A 53 -2.92 10.12 -3.27
C VAL A 53 -1.42 10.35 -3.06
N TRP A 54 -0.76 9.45 -2.33
CA TRP A 54 0.67 9.55 -2.01
C TRP A 54 1.55 9.41 -3.26
N GLY A 55 1.15 8.61 -4.24
CA GLY A 55 1.85 8.49 -5.52
C GLY A 55 1.73 9.73 -6.42
N TYR A 56 0.87 10.68 -6.07
CA TYR A 56 0.78 11.99 -6.75
C TYR A 56 1.48 13.10 -5.95
N LEU A 57 1.19 13.18 -4.64
CA LEU A 57 1.65 14.26 -3.75
C LEU A 57 2.99 13.99 -3.05
N GLY A 58 3.44 12.73 -3.00
CA GLY A 58 4.65 12.31 -2.28
C GLY A 58 5.96 12.84 -2.88
N PRO A 59 7.10 12.57 -2.21
CA PRO A 59 8.42 12.96 -2.71
C PRO A 59 8.74 12.26 -4.03
N LYS A 60 9.72 12.78 -4.79
CA LYS A 60 10.10 12.32 -6.15
C LYS A 60 9.98 10.79 -6.32
N TYR A 61 10.73 10.03 -5.52
CA TYR A 61 10.80 8.56 -5.63
C TYR A 61 9.56 7.81 -5.12
N SER A 62 8.56 8.50 -4.57
CA SER A 62 7.26 7.90 -4.23
C SER A 62 6.24 8.04 -5.35
N LYS A 63 6.49 8.90 -6.35
CA LYS A 63 5.54 9.18 -7.42
C LYS A 63 5.50 8.05 -8.46
N PHE A 64 4.33 7.80 -9.02
CA PHE A 64 4.17 6.74 -10.02
C PHE A 64 4.95 7.00 -11.32
N LYS A 65 5.14 8.26 -11.70
CA LYS A 65 5.92 8.65 -12.88
C LYS A 65 7.41 8.36 -12.77
N ASP A 66 7.92 8.28 -11.54
CA ASP A 66 9.32 8.01 -11.25
C ASP A 66 9.55 6.49 -11.06
N PHE A 67 8.52 5.67 -11.32
CA PHE A 67 8.62 4.21 -11.30
C PHE A 67 9.23 3.73 -12.63
N PRO A 68 10.32 2.96 -12.60
CA PRO A 68 10.91 2.42 -13.82
C PRO A 68 10.00 1.32 -14.36
N PHE A 69 9.20 1.63 -15.37
CA PHE A 69 8.59 0.64 -16.25
C PHE A 69 9.71 0.15 -17.18
N GLY A 70 10.59 -0.73 -16.68
CA GLY A 70 11.69 -1.26 -17.48
C GLY A 70 11.16 -2.01 -18.69
N PHE A 71 11.38 -1.45 -19.88
CA PHE A 71 11.29 -2.13 -21.17
C PHE A 71 12.49 -1.78 -22.06
N ASP A 72 13.63 -1.43 -21.44
CA ASP A 72 14.91 -1.22 -22.13
C ASP A 72 15.72 -2.52 -22.15
#